data_AF-A0A949J1I0-F1
#
_entry.id   AF-A0A949J1I0-F1
#
_cell.length_a   1.000
_cell.length_b   1.000
_cell.length_c   1.000
_cell.angle_alpha   90.00
_cell.angle_beta   90.00
_cell.angle_gamma   90.00
#
_symmetry.space_group_name_H-M   'P 1'
#
loop_
_entity.id
_entity.type
_entity.pdbx_description
1 polymer ?
#
loop_
_entity_poly.entity_id
_entity_poly.type
_entity_poly.pdbx_seq_one_letter_code
_entity_poly.pdbx_strand_id
1 'polypeptide(L)'
;MPISLILAITLISGVNNAQIRVIAPAISYSPTDNTSTIRGDIKDLITSLNLPQLPEKEVWVTAYSSSPDQTDDTPFITASGSRVHDGVIATNLLPFGTEIKIPDIFGDKIFTVEDRMNRRKTDNVDIWMPSRAQALRFGITRAKIVILESPDLAAL
;
A
#
# COMPACT_ATOMS: atom_id res chain seq x y z
N MET A 1 -5.03 28.33 -21.70
CA MET A 1 -4.89 28.39 -20.22
C MET A 1 -4.10 27.16 -19.80
N PRO A 2 -2.87 27.28 -19.26
CA PRO A 2 -2.09 26.10 -18.92
C PRO A 2 -2.61 25.50 -17.61
N ILE A 3 -2.80 24.19 -17.62
CA ILE A 3 -3.17 23.40 -16.46
C ILE A 3 -1.90 23.31 -15.60
N SER A 4 -1.93 23.96 -14.44
CA SER A 4 -0.90 23.82 -13.40
C SER A 4 -0.87 22.38 -12.89
N LEU A 5 -0.05 21.53 -13.50
CA LEU A 5 0.30 20.22 -12.95
C LEU A 5 1.51 20.41 -12.03
N ILE A 6 1.28 21.02 -10.86
CA ILE A 6 2.20 20.91 -9.73
C ILE A 6 2.03 19.48 -9.22
N LEU A 7 2.76 18.53 -9.82
CA LEU A 7 2.90 17.21 -9.23
C LEU A 7 3.92 17.34 -8.10
N ALA A 8 3.38 17.38 -6.89
CA ALA A 8 4.08 17.41 -5.63
C ALA A 8 5.19 16.37 -5.56
N ILE A 9 6.43 16.77 -5.82
CA ILE A 9 7.57 16.24 -5.08
C ILE A 9 7.65 17.08 -3.80
N THR A 10 6.70 16.86 -2.89
CA THR A 10 6.83 17.33 -1.52
C THR A 10 7.82 16.38 -0.83
N LEU A 11 9.11 16.56 -1.08
CA LEU A 11 10.14 16.06 -0.18
C LEU A 11 10.05 16.90 1.09
N ILE A 12 9.42 16.29 2.09
CA ILE A 12 9.13 16.82 3.41
C ILE A 12 10.36 17.54 3.98
N SER A 13 10.15 18.80 4.34
CA SER A 13 11.03 19.58 5.21
C SER A 13 11.08 18.94 6.59
N GLY A 14 12.20 18.29 6.90
CA GLY A 14 12.54 17.83 8.25
C GLY A 14 14.00 18.18 8.53
N VAL A 15 14.24 19.38 9.07
CA VAL A 15 15.54 19.83 9.56
C VAL A 15 15.85 19.04 10.82
N ASN A 16 16.68 17.99 10.73
CA ASN A 16 17.58 17.58 11.81
C ASN A 16 18.74 16.74 11.25
N ASN A 17 19.92 17.34 11.36
CA ASN A 17 21.28 16.90 11.01
C ASN A 17 21.57 15.39 11.04
N ALA A 18 21.45 14.72 9.89
CA ALA A 18 22.45 13.76 9.37
C ALA A 18 22.04 13.27 7.97
N GLN A 19 22.41 14.06 6.95
CA GLN A 19 22.54 13.66 5.53
C GLN A 19 21.30 13.10 4.81
N ILE A 20 20.61 13.96 4.05
CA ILE A 20 19.95 13.52 2.81
C ILE A 20 20.39 14.46 1.69
N ARG A 21 21.40 14.06 0.92
CA ARG A 21 21.73 14.66 -0.37
C ARG A 21 21.07 13.83 -1.45
N VAL A 22 19.96 14.30 -2.01
CA VAL A 22 19.51 13.85 -3.33
C VAL A 22 19.79 14.99 -4.31
N ILE A 23 20.96 14.94 -4.95
CA ILE A 23 21.22 15.73 -6.15
C ILE A 23 20.68 14.89 -7.32
N ALA A 24 19.37 14.89 -7.52
CA ALA A 24 18.80 14.49 -8.81
C ALA A 24 19.00 15.66 -9.78
N PRO A 25 19.32 15.42 -11.07
CA PRO A 25 19.49 16.51 -12.02
C PRO A 25 18.21 17.32 -12.10
N ALA A 26 18.34 18.63 -12.23
CA ALA A 26 17.23 19.57 -12.39
C ALA A 26 16.44 19.25 -13.67
N ILE A 27 15.48 18.33 -13.62
CA ILE A 27 14.56 18.10 -14.73
C ILE A 27 13.50 19.21 -14.67
N SER A 28 13.59 20.14 -15.62
CA SER A 28 12.66 21.25 -15.76
C SER A 28 11.65 20.88 -16.84
N TYR A 29 10.37 20.74 -16.49
CA TYR A 29 9.30 20.43 -17.44
C TYR A 29 8.57 21.72 -17.86
N SER A 30 8.29 21.84 -19.16
CA SER A 30 7.49 22.94 -19.74
C SER A 30 5.99 22.59 -19.67
N PRO A 31 5.09 23.59 -19.49
CA PRO A 31 3.64 23.36 -19.53
C PRO A 31 3.10 22.75 -20.84
N THR A 32 3.91 22.72 -21.89
CA THR A 32 3.59 22.13 -23.20
C THR A 32 4.11 20.71 -23.39
N ASP A 33 4.90 20.20 -22.45
CA ASP A 33 5.45 18.85 -22.56
C ASP A 33 4.34 17.82 -22.48
N ASN A 34 4.41 16.83 -23.36
CA ASN A 34 3.41 15.77 -23.38
C ASN A 34 3.69 14.74 -22.27
N THR A 35 2.63 14.07 -21.84
CA THR A 35 2.66 13.08 -20.75
C THR A 35 3.54 11.87 -21.04
N SER A 36 3.79 11.54 -22.32
CA SER A 36 4.70 10.45 -22.70
C SER A 36 6.17 10.78 -22.48
N THR A 37 6.61 12.00 -22.80
CA THR A 37 7.98 12.46 -22.58
C THR A 37 8.30 12.47 -21.09
N ILE A 38 7.41 13.06 -20.27
CA ILE A 38 7.55 13.12 -18.81
C ILE A 38 7.65 11.71 -18.19
N ARG A 39 6.84 10.76 -18.66
CA ARG A 39 6.91 9.36 -18.19
C ARG A 39 8.23 8.67 -18.56
N GLY A 40 8.80 8.99 -19.73
CA GLY A 40 10.11 8.48 -20.16
C GLY A 40 11.22 8.96 -19.23
N ASP A 41 11.30 10.27 -19.02
CA ASP A 41 12.35 10.90 -18.22
C ASP A 41 12.32 10.43 -16.76
N ILE A 42 11.12 10.27 -16.18
CA ILE A 42 10.96 9.71 -14.82
C ILE A 42 11.44 8.26 -14.76
N LYS A 43 11.15 7.45 -15.80
CA LYS A 43 11.58 6.05 -15.85
C LYS A 43 13.10 5.93 -15.93
N ASP A 44 13.74 6.79 -16.70
CA ASP A 44 15.19 6.85 -16.83
C ASP A 44 15.86 7.36 -15.54
N LEU A 45 15.23 8.31 -14.84
CA LEU A 45 15.68 8.76 -13.52
C LEU A 45 15.58 7.66 -12.47
N ILE A 46 14.46 6.94 -12.41
CA ILE A 46 14.27 5.81 -11.48
C ILE A 46 15.34 4.72 -11.75
N THR A 47 15.60 4.45 -13.03
CA THR A 47 16.60 3.45 -13.46
C THR A 47 18.01 3.89 -13.08
N SER A 48 18.37 5.17 -13.29
CA SER A 48 19.70 5.69 -12.97
C SER A 48 19.96 5.87 -11.47
N LEU A 49 18.91 6.12 -10.68
CA LEU A 49 18.99 6.17 -9.22
C LEU A 49 18.99 4.77 -8.57
N ASN A 50 18.82 3.72 -9.36
CA ASN A 50 18.74 2.33 -8.91
C ASN A 50 17.77 2.17 -7.72
N LEU A 51 16.66 2.92 -7.76
CA LEU A 51 15.65 2.85 -6.71
C LEU A 51 15.08 1.42 -6.69
N PRO A 52 15.01 0.77 -5.52
CA PRO A 52 14.45 -0.56 -5.44
C PRO A 52 13.00 -0.52 -5.97
N GLN A 53 12.71 -1.35 -6.96
CA GLN A 53 11.33 -1.62 -7.35
C GLN A 53 10.62 -2.20 -6.13
N LEU A 54 9.48 -1.63 -5.75
CA LEU A 54 8.73 -2.15 -4.61
C LEU A 54 8.30 -3.60 -4.89
N PRO A 55 8.47 -4.54 -3.96
CA PRO A 55 8.08 -5.92 -4.16
C PRO A 55 6.58 -6.04 -4.47
N GLU A 56 6.24 -6.84 -5.47
CA GLU A 56 4.86 -7.09 -5.88
C GLU A 56 4.50 -8.58 -5.74
N LYS A 57 3.26 -8.89 -5.37
CA LYS A 57 2.76 -10.27 -5.31
C LYS A 57 1.31 -10.37 -5.77
N GLU A 58 0.98 -11.44 -6.49
CA GLU A 58 -0.41 -11.77 -6.82
C GLU A 58 -1.01 -12.64 -5.71
N VAL A 59 -2.15 -12.21 -5.15
CA VAL A 59 -2.83 -12.88 -4.03
C VAL A 59 -4.33 -12.92 -4.23
N TRP A 60 -5.00 -13.76 -3.46
CA TRP A 60 -6.46 -13.72 -3.32
C TRP A 60 -6.84 -12.63 -2.33
N VAL A 61 -7.61 -11.65 -2.78
CA VAL A 61 -8.15 -10.56 -1.96
C VAL A 61 -9.60 -10.86 -1.62
N THR A 62 -9.91 -10.90 -0.33
CA THR A 62 -11.27 -11.04 0.21
C THR A 62 -11.58 -9.88 1.15
N ALA A 63 -12.78 -9.86 1.71
CA ALA A 63 -13.14 -8.92 2.77
C ALA A 63 -13.84 -9.64 3.93
N TYR A 64 -13.61 -9.12 5.13
CA TYR A 64 -14.26 -9.56 6.37
C TYR A 64 -14.84 -8.36 7.13
N SER A 65 -15.61 -8.63 8.18
CA SER A 65 -16.15 -7.59 9.06
C SER A 65 -16.20 -8.09 10.49
N SER A 66 -16.04 -7.18 11.44
CA SER A 66 -16.18 -7.41 12.90
C SER A 66 -17.63 -7.65 13.36
N SER A 67 -18.47 -8.25 12.52
CA SER A 67 -19.84 -8.56 12.91
C SER A 67 -19.79 -9.64 14.01
N PRO A 68 -20.46 -9.45 15.17
CA PRO A 68 -20.32 -10.35 16.35
C PRO A 68 -20.65 -11.83 16.09
N ASP A 69 -21.30 -12.13 14.96
CA ASP A 69 -21.59 -13.49 14.49
C ASP A 69 -20.36 -14.24 13.95
N GLN A 70 -19.16 -13.65 13.94
CA GLN A 70 -17.95 -14.23 13.33
C GLN A 70 -16.69 -14.23 14.23
N THR A 71 -16.74 -13.72 15.46
CA THR A 71 -15.55 -13.52 16.32
C THR A 71 -15.84 -13.81 17.80
N ASP A 72 -14.81 -14.02 18.61
CA ASP A 72 -14.93 -14.21 20.07
C ASP A 72 -15.41 -12.93 20.80
N ASP A 73 -15.34 -12.95 22.13
CA ASP A 73 -15.73 -11.89 23.07
C ASP A 73 -15.17 -10.47 22.75
N THR A 74 -14.21 -10.33 21.82
CA THR A 74 -13.57 -9.06 21.41
C THR A 74 -13.57 -8.78 19.89
N PRO A 75 -14.74 -8.64 19.24
CA PRO A 75 -14.89 -8.52 17.76
C PRO A 75 -14.08 -7.40 17.08
N PHE A 76 -13.68 -6.39 17.84
CA PHE A 76 -13.03 -5.19 17.34
C PHE A 76 -11.55 -5.10 17.67
N ILE A 77 -10.95 -6.15 18.25
CA ILE A 77 -9.51 -6.21 18.55
C ILE A 77 -8.83 -7.12 17.53
N THR A 78 -7.80 -6.61 16.85
CA THR A 78 -7.02 -7.36 15.85
C THR A 78 -5.99 -8.26 16.53
N ALA A 79 -5.41 -9.21 15.78
CA ALA A 79 -4.33 -10.05 16.30
C ALA A 79 -3.06 -9.27 16.71
N SER A 80 -2.86 -8.03 16.24
CA SER A 80 -1.80 -7.13 16.72
C SER A 80 -2.13 -6.44 18.04
N GLY A 81 -3.38 -6.53 18.52
CA GLY A 81 -3.88 -5.85 19.71
C GLY A 81 -4.47 -4.46 19.45
N SER A 82 -4.49 -4.00 18.20
CA SER A 82 -5.11 -2.73 17.80
C SER A 82 -6.64 -2.86 17.72
N ARG A 83 -7.34 -1.72 17.68
CA ARG A 83 -8.76 -1.69 17.31
C ARG A 83 -8.90 -1.68 15.79
N VAL A 84 -9.88 -2.40 15.27
CA VAL A 84 -10.18 -2.36 13.83
C VAL A 84 -10.52 -0.95 13.35
N HIS A 85 -10.05 -0.62 12.15
CA HIS A 85 -10.34 0.63 11.46
C HIS A 85 -10.21 0.45 9.95
N ASP A 86 -10.62 1.47 9.20
CA ASP A 86 -10.41 1.51 7.77
C ASP A 86 -8.91 1.43 7.44
N GLY A 87 -8.52 0.49 6.56
CA GLY A 87 -7.11 0.23 6.24
C GLY A 87 -6.53 -1.03 6.91
N VAL A 88 -7.23 -1.64 7.87
CA VAL A 88 -6.79 -2.92 8.46
C VAL A 88 -6.93 -4.07 7.46
N ILE A 89 -5.89 -4.90 7.36
CA ILE A 89 -5.93 -6.18 6.65
C ILE A 89 -5.46 -7.34 7.52
N ALA A 90 -6.02 -8.52 7.24
CA ALA A 90 -5.59 -9.79 7.77
C ALA A 90 -4.81 -10.59 6.71
N THR A 91 -3.61 -11.04 7.04
CA THR A 91 -2.86 -11.98 6.19
C THR A 91 -1.86 -12.77 7.01
N ASN A 92 -1.49 -13.97 6.56
CA ASN A 92 -0.37 -14.74 7.13
C ASN A 92 0.90 -14.64 6.27
N LEU A 93 0.83 -13.94 5.14
CA LEU A 93 1.90 -13.83 4.16
C LEU A 93 3.00 -12.85 4.59
N LEU A 94 2.60 -11.79 5.29
CA LEU A 94 3.44 -10.63 5.61
C LEU A 94 3.47 -10.42 7.14
N PRO A 95 4.58 -9.90 7.69
CA PRO A 95 4.67 -9.59 9.12
C PRO A 95 3.67 -8.50 9.52
N PHE A 96 3.46 -8.33 10.83
CA PHE A 96 2.60 -7.24 11.32
C PHE A 96 3.26 -5.90 11.04
N GLY A 97 2.44 -4.87 10.78
CA GLY A 97 2.90 -3.53 10.47
C GLY A 97 3.36 -3.34 9.02
N THR A 98 3.36 -4.40 8.18
CA THR A 98 3.62 -4.22 6.75
C THR A 98 2.53 -3.37 6.10
N GLU A 99 2.95 -2.36 5.35
CA GLU A 99 2.08 -1.51 4.55
C GLU A 99 2.04 -1.97 3.09
N ILE A 100 0.84 -2.08 2.54
CA ILE A 100 0.62 -2.47 1.14
C ILE A 100 -0.36 -1.54 0.42
N LYS A 101 -0.30 -1.55 -0.91
CA LYS A 101 -1.35 -1.04 -1.79
C LYS A 101 -1.97 -2.16 -2.61
N ILE A 102 -3.22 -1.96 -3.03
CA ILE A 102 -3.92 -2.81 -4.00
C ILE A 102 -4.43 -1.93 -5.14
N PRO A 103 -3.55 -1.50 -6.07
CA PRO A 103 -3.83 -0.39 -6.98
C PRO A 103 -5.07 -0.61 -7.86
N ASP A 104 -5.24 -1.81 -8.38
CA ASP A 104 -6.32 -2.14 -9.31
C ASP A 104 -7.72 -2.06 -8.68
N ILE A 105 -7.81 -2.10 -7.35
CA ILE A 105 -9.08 -2.12 -6.62
C ILE A 105 -9.28 -0.84 -5.81
N PHE A 106 -8.24 -0.37 -5.12
CA PHE A 106 -8.34 0.74 -4.16
C PHE A 106 -7.41 1.92 -4.48
N GLY A 107 -6.75 1.91 -5.64
CA GLY A 107 -5.84 2.98 -6.07
C GLY A 107 -4.70 3.18 -5.08
N ASP A 108 -4.57 4.41 -4.58
CA ASP A 108 -3.47 4.80 -3.69
C ASP A 108 -3.70 4.51 -2.21
N LYS A 109 -4.81 3.89 -1.85
CA LYS A 109 -5.11 3.55 -0.46
C LYS A 109 -4.07 2.58 0.10
N ILE A 110 -3.57 2.93 1.28
CA ILE A 110 -2.61 2.13 2.05
C ILE A 110 -3.38 1.25 3.03
N PHE A 111 -2.93 0.02 3.17
CA PHE A 111 -3.44 -0.96 4.11
C PHE A 111 -2.31 -1.48 4.98
N THR A 112 -2.61 -1.76 6.25
CA THR A 112 -1.63 -2.20 7.24
C THR A 112 -2.00 -3.58 7.76
N VAL A 113 -1.01 -4.48 7.79
CA VAL A 113 -1.16 -5.82 8.34
C VAL A 113 -1.26 -5.75 9.86
N GLU A 114 -2.47 -5.84 10.38
CA GLU A 114 -2.73 -5.78 11.82
C GLU A 114 -3.44 -7.03 12.34
N ASP A 115 -3.92 -7.89 11.43
CA ASP A 115 -4.69 -9.06 11.80
C ASP A 115 -4.19 -10.34 11.12
N ARG A 116 -4.68 -11.50 11.55
CA ARG A 116 -4.28 -12.82 11.05
C ARG A 116 -5.45 -13.63 10.54
N MET A 117 -5.13 -14.49 9.58
CA MET A 117 -6.10 -15.44 9.03
C MET A 117 -5.89 -16.81 9.65
N ASN A 118 -6.88 -17.69 9.50
CA ASN A 118 -6.71 -19.11 9.82
C ASN A 118 -5.44 -19.66 9.16
N ARG A 119 -4.64 -20.45 9.89
CA ARG A 119 -3.33 -20.98 9.47
C ARG A 119 -3.32 -21.65 8.08
N ARG A 120 -4.45 -22.20 7.62
CA ARG A 120 -4.57 -22.81 6.28
C ARG A 120 -4.57 -21.82 5.11
N LYS A 121 -4.69 -20.52 5.38
CA LYS A 121 -4.69 -19.44 4.39
C LYS A 121 -3.28 -18.87 4.27
N THR A 122 -2.61 -19.11 3.14
CA THR A 122 -1.20 -18.77 2.91
C THR A 122 -0.99 -17.69 1.84
N ASP A 123 -1.89 -17.57 0.88
CA ASP A 123 -1.80 -16.61 -0.25
C ASP A 123 -3.04 -15.71 -0.33
N ASN A 124 -3.51 -15.26 0.83
CA ASN A 124 -4.71 -14.47 0.98
C ASN A 124 -4.42 -13.15 1.72
N VAL A 125 -5.16 -12.11 1.32
CA VAL A 125 -5.27 -10.84 2.04
C VAL A 125 -6.76 -10.58 2.25
N ASP A 126 -7.17 -10.40 3.50
CA ASP A 126 -8.56 -10.13 3.87
C ASP A 126 -8.70 -8.67 4.33
N ILE A 127 -9.55 -7.90 3.67
CA ILE A 127 -9.72 -6.48 3.97
C ILE A 127 -10.83 -6.30 5.00
N TRP A 128 -10.53 -5.60 6.08
CA TRP A 128 -11.56 -5.26 7.05
C TRP A 128 -12.54 -4.25 6.45
N MET A 129 -13.83 -4.52 6.62
CA MET A 129 -14.92 -3.64 6.24
C MET A 129 -15.88 -3.43 7.42
N PRO A 130 -16.50 -2.25 7.53
CA PRO A 130 -17.35 -1.91 8.67
C PRO A 130 -18.67 -2.69 8.72
N SER A 131 -19.04 -3.42 7.66
CA SER A 131 -20.28 -4.22 7.66
C SER A 131 -20.14 -5.49 6.81
N ARG A 132 -20.81 -6.56 7.25
CA ARG A 132 -20.92 -7.82 6.52
C ARG A 132 -21.45 -7.63 5.10
N ALA A 133 -22.43 -6.74 4.91
CA ALA A 133 -23.00 -6.46 3.61
C ALA A 133 -21.97 -5.88 2.62
N GLN A 134 -21.04 -5.04 3.09
CA GLN A 134 -19.94 -4.55 2.27
C GLN A 134 -18.96 -5.67 1.90
N ALA A 135 -18.57 -6.48 2.89
CA ALA A 135 -17.67 -7.61 2.68
C ALA A 135 -18.24 -8.63 1.66
N LEU A 136 -19.52 -8.95 1.77
CA LEU A 136 -20.20 -9.85 0.82
C LEU A 136 -20.30 -9.27 -0.60
N ARG A 137 -20.55 -7.96 -0.73
CA ARG A 137 -20.57 -7.30 -2.04
C ARG A 137 -19.19 -7.23 -2.69
N PHE A 138 -18.14 -7.13 -1.88
CA PHE A 138 -16.76 -7.17 -2.37
C PHE A 138 -16.42 -8.54 -2.96
N GLY A 139 -16.79 -9.61 -2.25
CA GLY A 139 -16.58 -10.98 -2.71
C GLY A 139 -15.10 -11.40 -2.67
N ILE A 140 -14.67 -12.16 -3.68
CA ILE A 140 -13.30 -12.64 -3.82
C ILE A 140 -12.78 -12.26 -5.20
N THR A 141 -11.56 -11.74 -5.23
CA THR A 141 -10.87 -11.43 -6.48
C THR A 141 -9.38 -11.73 -6.37
N ARG A 142 -8.73 -11.90 -7.50
CA ARG A 142 -7.27 -12.07 -7.56
C ARG A 142 -6.67 -10.75 -8.01
N ALA A 143 -5.74 -10.22 -7.23
CA ALA A 143 -5.15 -8.91 -7.50
C ALA A 143 -3.70 -8.86 -7.06
N LYS A 144 -2.99 -7.89 -7.65
CA LYS A 144 -1.62 -7.58 -7.30
C LYS A 144 -1.59 -6.65 -6.08
N ILE A 145 -0.73 -6.98 -5.13
CA ILE A 145 -0.37 -6.11 -4.02
C ILE A 145 1.04 -5.56 -4.23
N VAL A 146 1.25 -4.31 -3.82
CA VAL A 146 2.55 -3.64 -3.79
C VAL A 146 2.94 -3.45 -2.34
N ILE A 147 4.10 -3.94 -1.93
CA ILE A 147 4.60 -3.85 -0.56
C ILE A 147 5.41 -2.57 -0.43
N LEU A 148 4.98 -1.64 0.43
CA LEU A 148 5.60 -0.31 0.59
C LEU A 148 6.69 -0.34 1.65
N GLU A 149 6.31 -0.74 2.86
CA GLU A 149 7.18 -0.80 4.03
C GLU A 149 6.88 -2.11 4.76
N SER A 150 7.94 -2.87 5.05
CA SER A 150 7.84 -4.07 5.88
C SER A 150 8.94 -3.98 6.93
N PRO A 151 8.64 -4.25 8.21
CA PRO A 151 9.67 -4.33 9.25
C PRO A 151 10.84 -5.26 8.88
N ASP A 152 10.58 -6.24 8.00
CA ASP A 152 11.53 -7.25 7.53
C ASP A 152 11.94 -7.09 6.05
N LEU A 153 11.89 -5.88 5.45
CA LEU A 153 12.30 -5.68 4.03
C LEU A 153 13.73 -6.16 3.71
N ALA A 154 14.57 -6.44 4.71
CA ALA A 154 15.89 -7.03 4.53
C ALA A 154 15.88 -8.56 4.30
N ALA A 155 14.72 -9.24 4.40
CA ALA A 155 14.60 -10.71 4.39
C ALA A 155 13.75 -11.29 3.24
N LEU A 156 13.21 -10.45 2.34
CA LEU A 156 12.50 -10.86 1.12
C LEU A 156 13.42 -10.79 -0.10
#